data_AF-A0A848UVF3-F1
#
_entry.id   AF-A0A848UVF3-F1
#
_cell.length_a   1.000
_cell.length_b   1.000
_cell.length_c   1.000
_cell.angle_alpha   90.00
_cell.angle_beta   90.00
_cell.angle_gamma   90.00
#
_symmetry.space_group_name_H-M   'P 1'
#
loop_
_entity.id
_entity.type
_entity.pdbx_description
1 polymer ?
#
loop_
_entity_poly.entity_id
_entity_poly.type
_entity_poly.pdbx_seq_one_letter_code
_entity_poly.pdbx_strand_id
1 'polypeptide(L)'
;MSDLGYDTDVTSTDYINDGPAALGNYIGEQMIAYGLQDGANEANDYANIYYNTVNVPMIMDNPGNPNMLFPNRWQRLWITQFIDQAGNPVAEIPDFLSPEWGDTNPFALTEDDLTVNIDFDTGQEWNTWMDPGAPPYLDPLTPTCLDDDNFKWGHAMVAVWSGHLDHTDGVMWDISPASIGNVDPFPTSFDDYDQFYDFYEGGDASNGWTENPVTQMPYEEQLIPRGDYGRILAEFWADGPDSETPPGHWFTILNYVTDHPDNTFQWMGQGDPLDPLEWDLKTYLVLAGNMHDCAVAAWSIKGFYDYARPVSVIRYMAEKGQCTDPFLDNYHPAGIPLIPDHIEVVETGDPLAGFNDENVGKIKVYAWRGPDFIINPNSVVAGVDWILAEKWWPYQRPTFVTPPFAGYVSGHSTFSRGAAEVMELMTGTPYFPGGMGVFQAPQNEFLVFEDGPSMDCELEWATYRDASDQCSLSRIWGGIHPPADDIPGRVIGAQIGPQAFNHAMSFITANPPKVEAVTLSSDLVTDASLEAQLTVTVEYNEPMDIH
;
A
#
# COMPACT_ATOMS: atom_id res chain seq x y z
N MET A 1 -15.12 -11.29 -24.82
CA MET A 1 -16.57 -11.51 -25.08
C MET A 1 -16.80 -12.38 -26.31
N SER A 2 -16.33 -11.98 -27.50
CA SER A 2 -16.52 -12.75 -28.74
C SER A 2 -15.92 -14.17 -28.69
N ASP A 3 -14.75 -14.34 -28.06
CA ASP A 3 -14.13 -15.68 -27.88
C ASP A 3 -14.94 -16.61 -26.96
N LEU A 4 -15.76 -16.03 -26.08
CA LEU A 4 -16.70 -16.76 -25.22
C LEU A 4 -18.09 -16.92 -25.87
N GLY A 5 -18.28 -16.44 -27.11
CA GLY A 5 -19.53 -16.53 -27.85
C GLY A 5 -20.57 -15.46 -27.51
N TYR A 6 -20.21 -14.42 -26.76
CA TYR A 6 -21.11 -13.30 -26.46
C TYR A 6 -21.17 -12.28 -27.60
N ASP A 7 -22.37 -11.77 -27.88
CA ASP A 7 -22.62 -10.72 -28.86
C ASP A 7 -22.21 -9.35 -28.29
N THR A 8 -21.24 -8.70 -28.93
CA THR A 8 -20.72 -7.39 -28.54
C THR A 8 -21.50 -6.23 -29.15
N ASP A 9 -22.45 -6.51 -30.05
CA ASP A 9 -23.25 -5.49 -30.73
C ASP A 9 -24.52 -5.12 -29.93
N VAL A 10 -24.79 -5.80 -28.81
CA VAL A 10 -25.93 -5.48 -27.93
C VAL A 10 -25.64 -4.21 -27.15
N THR A 11 -26.34 -3.12 -27.47
CA THR A 11 -26.22 -1.82 -26.79
C THR A 11 -27.47 -1.40 -26.03
N SER A 12 -28.50 -2.25 -25.97
CA SER A 12 -29.74 -1.93 -25.24
C SER A 12 -29.47 -1.78 -23.75
N THR A 13 -30.19 -0.87 -23.08
CA THR A 13 -30.25 -0.74 -21.62
C THR A 13 -31.64 -1.08 -21.07
N ASP A 14 -32.57 -1.54 -21.91
CA ASP A 14 -33.90 -2.02 -21.49
C ASP A 14 -33.80 -3.44 -20.94
N TYR A 15 -33.22 -3.55 -19.75
CA TYR A 15 -32.95 -4.83 -19.08
C TYR A 15 -34.21 -5.61 -18.70
N ILE A 16 -35.38 -4.97 -18.70
CA ILE A 16 -36.67 -5.64 -18.46
C ILE A 16 -37.04 -6.52 -19.66
N ASN A 17 -36.80 -6.05 -20.88
CA ASN A 17 -37.25 -6.71 -22.10
C ASN A 17 -36.11 -7.42 -22.86
N ASP A 18 -34.88 -6.94 -22.74
CA ASP A 18 -33.76 -7.34 -23.61
C ASP A 18 -32.70 -8.22 -22.90
N GLY A 19 -32.98 -8.62 -21.65
CA GLY A 19 -32.24 -9.67 -20.95
C GLY A 19 -30.89 -9.24 -20.36
N PRO A 20 -30.02 -10.21 -19.98
CA PRO A 20 -28.84 -9.96 -19.15
C PRO A 20 -27.78 -9.03 -19.75
N ALA A 21 -27.60 -9.05 -21.08
CA ALA A 21 -26.67 -8.13 -21.74
C ALA A 21 -27.14 -6.68 -21.58
N ALA A 22 -28.45 -6.43 -21.68
CA ALA A 22 -29.02 -5.12 -21.46
C ALA A 22 -28.93 -4.67 -20.00
N LEU A 23 -29.00 -5.61 -19.03
CA LEU A 23 -28.73 -5.32 -17.62
C LEU A 23 -27.28 -4.87 -17.41
N GLY A 24 -26.30 -5.58 -17.98
CA GLY A 24 -24.89 -5.19 -17.91
C GLY A 24 -24.64 -3.79 -18.49
N ASN A 25 -25.23 -3.50 -19.65
CA ASN A 25 -25.16 -2.17 -20.27
C ASN A 25 -25.79 -1.08 -19.40
N TYR A 26 -26.95 -1.35 -18.81
CA TYR A 26 -27.63 -0.40 -17.92
C TYR A 26 -26.76 -0.09 -16.69
N ILE A 27 -26.20 -1.11 -16.04
CA ILE A 27 -25.29 -0.94 -14.90
C ILE A 27 -24.05 -0.12 -15.33
N GLY A 28 -23.44 -0.44 -16.46
CA GLY A 28 -22.31 0.32 -17.01
C GLY A 28 -22.65 1.80 -17.25
N GLU A 29 -23.82 2.08 -17.83
CA GLU A 29 -24.31 3.44 -18.04
C GLU A 29 -24.49 4.20 -16.72
N GLN A 30 -25.05 3.56 -15.69
CA GLN A 30 -25.22 4.20 -14.38
C GLN A 30 -23.87 4.46 -13.69
N MET A 31 -22.89 3.56 -13.81
CA MET A 31 -21.55 3.77 -13.25
C MET A 31 -20.82 4.92 -13.93
N ILE A 32 -20.90 5.04 -15.26
CA ILE A 32 -20.36 6.18 -16.00
C ILE A 32 -21.04 7.48 -15.56
N ALA A 33 -22.37 7.47 -15.44
CA ALA A 33 -23.10 8.64 -14.96
C ALA A 33 -22.71 9.05 -13.53
N TYR A 34 -22.39 8.08 -12.67
CA TYR A 34 -21.88 8.31 -11.32
C TYR A 34 -20.48 8.94 -11.32
N GLY A 35 -19.52 8.38 -12.05
CA GLY A 35 -18.13 8.91 -12.11
C GLY A 35 -18.04 10.35 -12.63
N LEU A 36 -19.00 10.78 -13.47
CA LEU A 36 -19.07 12.17 -13.93
C LEU A 36 -19.48 13.19 -12.85
N GLN A 37 -19.91 12.74 -11.67
CA GLN A 37 -20.39 13.60 -10.59
C GLN A 37 -19.88 13.19 -9.20
N ASP A 38 -18.96 12.23 -9.13
CA ASP A 38 -18.46 11.69 -7.86
C ASP A 38 -17.36 12.55 -7.21
N GLY A 39 -16.85 13.57 -7.91
CA GLY A 39 -15.77 14.44 -7.43
C GLY A 39 -14.38 14.08 -7.95
N ALA A 40 -14.20 12.93 -8.63
CA ALA A 40 -12.91 12.50 -9.18
C ALA A 40 -12.43 13.36 -10.37
N ASN A 41 -13.29 14.22 -10.91
CA ASN A 41 -13.01 15.05 -12.09
C ASN A 41 -12.75 14.24 -13.39
N GLU A 42 -13.41 13.09 -13.54
CA GLU A 42 -13.25 12.19 -14.69
C GLU A 42 -13.43 12.88 -16.05
N ALA A 43 -14.42 13.79 -16.16
CA ALA A 43 -14.69 14.54 -17.40
C ALA A 43 -13.50 15.40 -17.89
N ASN A 44 -12.55 15.73 -17.00
CA ASN A 44 -11.34 16.48 -17.32
C ASN A 44 -10.08 15.64 -17.12
N ASP A 45 -10.17 14.31 -17.30
CA ASP A 45 -9.05 13.38 -17.21
C ASP A 45 -8.36 13.41 -15.84
N TYR A 46 -9.17 13.55 -14.77
CA TYR A 46 -8.72 13.56 -13.37
C TYR A 46 -7.70 14.68 -13.07
N ALA A 47 -7.67 15.74 -13.87
CA ALA A 47 -6.69 16.81 -13.75
C ALA A 47 -6.79 17.55 -12.41
N ASN A 48 -5.63 17.93 -11.87
CA ASN A 48 -5.51 18.74 -10.66
C ASN A 48 -6.15 20.12 -10.87
N ILE A 49 -7.06 20.51 -9.98
CA ILE A 49 -7.82 21.77 -10.06
C ILE A 49 -7.13 22.87 -9.26
N TYR A 50 -6.60 22.57 -8.08
CA TYR A 50 -6.06 23.54 -7.14
C TYR A 50 -4.69 23.18 -6.53
N TYR A 51 -4.27 21.91 -6.55
CA TYR A 51 -2.94 21.50 -6.11
C TYR A 51 -1.85 22.07 -7.01
N ASN A 52 -0.77 22.55 -6.39
CA ASN A 52 0.41 23.05 -7.09
C ASN A 52 1.69 22.62 -6.38
N THR A 53 2.68 22.14 -7.13
CA THR A 53 3.98 21.77 -6.57
C THR A 53 4.79 23.00 -6.17
N VAL A 54 5.44 22.97 -5.01
CA VAL A 54 6.26 24.09 -4.51
C VAL A 54 7.77 23.91 -4.71
N ASN A 55 8.25 22.67 -4.79
CA ASN A 55 9.65 22.38 -5.04
C ASN A 55 9.94 22.21 -6.54
N VAL A 56 11.13 22.65 -6.95
CA VAL A 56 11.67 22.38 -8.29
C VAL A 56 11.95 20.88 -8.41
N PRO A 57 11.64 20.23 -9.56
CA PRO A 57 11.93 18.82 -9.75
C PRO A 57 13.40 18.46 -9.53
N MET A 58 13.67 17.34 -8.86
CA MET A 58 15.02 16.81 -8.69
C MET A 58 15.39 15.92 -9.88
N ILE A 59 16.52 16.20 -10.52
CA ILE A 59 17.09 15.38 -11.59
C ILE A 59 17.86 14.24 -10.92
N MET A 60 17.34 13.01 -11.01
CA MET A 60 17.90 11.87 -10.27
C MET A 60 19.36 11.55 -10.64
N ASP A 61 19.71 11.72 -11.92
CA ASP A 61 21.05 11.48 -12.47
C ASP A 61 22.11 12.47 -11.93
N ASN A 62 21.69 13.60 -11.36
CA ASN A 62 22.59 14.58 -10.77
C ASN A 62 22.81 14.30 -9.28
N PRO A 63 24.04 14.50 -8.76
CA PRO A 63 24.29 14.42 -7.32
C PRO A 63 23.64 15.58 -6.56
N GLY A 64 23.11 15.29 -5.38
CA GLY A 64 22.60 16.23 -4.40
C GLY A 64 21.16 16.66 -4.65
N ASN A 65 20.69 17.66 -3.88
CA ASN A 65 19.39 18.28 -4.04
C ASN A 65 19.44 19.79 -3.75
N PRO A 66 20.29 20.56 -4.46
CA PRO A 66 20.66 21.93 -4.07
C PRO A 66 19.53 22.94 -4.15
N ASN A 67 18.49 22.59 -4.90
CA ASN A 67 17.40 23.48 -5.25
C ASN A 67 16.12 23.18 -4.46
N MET A 68 16.14 22.24 -3.51
CA MET A 68 14.99 21.98 -2.64
C MET A 68 14.87 23.12 -1.62
N LEU A 69 13.76 23.87 -1.70
CA LEU A 69 13.50 25.02 -0.84
C LEU A 69 12.63 24.65 0.36
N PHE A 70 11.76 23.66 0.20
CA PHE A 70 10.78 23.26 1.20
C PHE A 70 11.00 21.77 1.54
N PRO A 71 11.88 21.43 2.50
CA PRO A 71 12.27 20.04 2.78
C PRO A 71 11.15 19.18 3.37
N ASN A 72 10.10 19.81 3.90
CA ASN A 72 8.90 19.15 4.41
C ASN A 72 7.84 18.91 3.34
N ARG A 73 8.07 19.40 2.11
CA ARG A 73 7.11 19.35 1.00
C ARG A 73 7.61 18.42 -0.11
N TRP A 74 6.69 17.78 -0.81
CA TRP A 74 6.98 16.83 -1.86
C TRP A 74 7.74 17.51 -3.01
N GLN A 75 8.53 16.69 -3.71
CA GLN A 75 9.35 17.13 -4.81
C GLN A 75 9.23 16.11 -5.94
N ARG A 76 8.83 16.59 -7.12
CA ARG A 76 8.79 15.79 -8.34
C ARG A 76 10.19 15.29 -8.71
N LEU A 77 10.27 14.11 -9.29
CA LEU A 77 11.51 13.56 -9.83
C LEU A 77 11.52 13.64 -11.35
N TRP A 78 12.63 14.08 -11.93
CA TRP A 78 12.91 13.89 -13.35
C TRP A 78 13.86 12.70 -13.52
N ILE A 79 13.44 11.77 -14.38
CA ILE A 79 14.14 10.53 -14.70
C ILE A 79 14.22 10.44 -16.23
N THR A 80 15.40 10.10 -16.77
CA THR A 80 15.68 10.11 -18.21
C THR A 80 14.72 9.21 -19.03
N GLN A 81 14.21 8.13 -18.43
CA GLN A 81 13.16 7.27 -18.99
C GLN A 81 12.18 6.89 -17.88
N PHE A 82 11.21 7.76 -17.60
CA PHE A 82 10.16 7.43 -16.63
C PHE A 82 9.20 6.41 -17.24
N ILE A 83 8.91 5.34 -16.49
CA ILE A 83 7.86 4.36 -16.80
C ILE A 83 6.92 4.38 -15.60
N ASP A 84 5.64 4.63 -15.83
CA ASP A 84 4.65 4.67 -14.76
C ASP A 84 4.38 3.26 -14.17
N GLN A 85 3.56 3.21 -13.12
CA GLN A 85 3.24 1.97 -12.44
C GLN A 85 2.48 0.97 -13.33
N ALA A 86 1.90 1.41 -14.45
CA ALA A 86 1.19 0.57 -15.41
C ALA A 86 2.04 0.25 -16.67
N GLY A 87 3.33 0.58 -16.68
CA GLY A 87 4.23 0.25 -17.78
C GLY A 87 4.28 1.24 -18.93
N ASN A 88 3.66 2.40 -18.80
CA ASN A 88 3.64 3.39 -19.87
C ASN A 88 4.84 4.33 -19.76
N PRO A 89 5.62 4.54 -20.85
CA PRO A 89 6.65 5.57 -20.87
C PRO A 89 6.05 6.98 -20.75
N VAL A 90 6.54 7.77 -19.79
CA VAL A 90 6.14 9.17 -19.60
C VAL A 90 7.28 10.07 -20.05
N ALA A 91 7.01 10.93 -21.04
CA ALA A 91 8.01 11.83 -21.62
C ALA A 91 8.21 13.12 -20.80
N GLU A 92 7.28 13.42 -19.91
CA GLU A 92 7.27 14.64 -19.08
C GLU A 92 7.51 14.29 -17.60
N ILE A 93 7.83 15.30 -16.79
CA ILE A 93 7.92 15.13 -15.34
C ILE A 93 6.49 14.90 -14.84
N PRO A 94 6.18 13.75 -14.23
CA PRO A 94 4.83 13.48 -13.80
C PRO A 94 4.40 14.49 -12.73
N ASP A 95 3.19 15.03 -12.90
CA ASP A 95 2.53 15.79 -11.84
C ASP A 95 2.12 14.86 -10.69
N PHE A 96 1.69 15.46 -9.57
CA PHE A 96 1.13 14.66 -8.48
C PHE A 96 -0.10 13.92 -9.02
N LEU A 97 -0.10 12.60 -8.91
CA LEU A 97 -1.25 11.76 -9.26
C LEU A 97 -2.40 11.96 -8.27
N SER A 98 -3.42 12.69 -8.72
CA SER A 98 -4.71 12.86 -8.03
C SER A 98 -4.63 13.34 -6.56
N PRO A 99 -3.86 14.37 -6.20
CA PRO A 99 -3.74 14.88 -4.82
C PRO A 99 -5.09 15.29 -4.22
N GLU A 100 -6.07 15.62 -5.06
CA GLU A 100 -7.40 16.13 -4.66
C GLU A 100 -8.42 15.00 -4.50
N TRP A 101 -7.98 13.73 -4.47
CA TRP A 101 -8.90 12.58 -4.39
C TRP A 101 -9.80 12.56 -3.15
N GLY A 102 -9.47 13.37 -2.13
CA GLY A 102 -10.34 13.60 -0.98
C GLY A 102 -11.69 14.24 -1.32
N ASP A 103 -11.83 14.84 -2.51
CA ASP A 103 -13.10 15.36 -3.03
C ASP A 103 -13.97 14.28 -3.67
N THR A 104 -13.45 13.07 -3.88
CA THR A 104 -14.21 11.94 -4.40
C THR A 104 -15.13 11.36 -3.33
N ASN A 105 -16.38 11.09 -3.69
CA ASN A 105 -17.37 10.47 -2.82
C ASN A 105 -16.86 9.12 -2.29
N PRO A 106 -16.81 8.91 -0.97
CA PRO A 106 -16.45 7.62 -0.40
C PRO A 106 -17.59 6.60 -0.54
N PHE A 107 -17.25 5.33 -0.32
CA PHE A 107 -18.17 4.21 -0.27
C PHE A 107 -18.85 4.11 1.12
N ALA A 108 -18.06 3.99 2.19
CA ALA A 108 -18.58 3.79 3.55
C ALA A 108 -18.22 4.90 4.55
N LEU A 109 -17.21 5.74 4.26
CA LEU A 109 -16.82 6.84 5.14
C LEU A 109 -17.95 7.87 5.29
N THR A 110 -18.01 8.51 6.45
CA THR A 110 -19.08 9.44 6.85
C THR A 110 -18.54 10.80 7.27
N GLU A 111 -19.41 11.79 7.46
CA GLU A 111 -18.99 13.13 7.93
C GLU A 111 -18.21 13.11 9.26
N ASP A 112 -18.39 12.08 10.09
CA ASP A 112 -17.63 11.91 11.35
C ASP A 112 -16.16 11.55 11.09
N ASP A 113 -15.84 11.01 9.91
CA ASP A 113 -14.49 10.63 9.47
C ASP A 113 -13.79 11.77 8.70
N LEU A 114 -14.51 12.85 8.37
CA LEU A 114 -14.02 13.97 7.56
C LEU A 114 -13.52 15.13 8.42
N THR A 115 -12.31 15.61 8.12
CA THR A 115 -11.79 16.90 8.58
C THR A 115 -11.58 17.84 7.40
N VAL A 116 -12.22 19.01 7.42
CA VAL A 116 -11.97 20.09 6.46
C VAL A 116 -10.82 20.94 6.98
N ASN A 117 -9.64 20.76 6.40
CA ASN A 117 -8.45 21.52 6.72
C ASN A 117 -8.30 22.73 5.79
N ILE A 118 -7.59 23.76 6.24
CA ILE A 118 -7.28 24.95 5.44
C ILE A 118 -5.77 25.00 5.24
N ASP A 119 -5.33 25.00 4.00
CA ASP A 119 -3.94 25.31 3.65
C ASP A 119 -3.68 26.78 3.98
N PHE A 120 -2.81 27.04 4.95
CA PHE A 120 -2.52 28.40 5.42
C PHE A 120 -1.79 29.27 4.39
N ASP A 121 -1.09 28.68 3.41
CA ASP A 121 -0.37 29.42 2.38
C ASP A 121 -1.30 29.87 1.26
N THR A 122 -2.24 29.01 0.87
CA THR A 122 -3.14 29.25 -0.28
C THR A 122 -4.55 29.72 0.13
N GLY A 123 -4.97 29.42 1.36
CA GLY A 123 -6.35 29.59 1.83
C GLY A 123 -7.33 28.56 1.28
N GLN A 124 -6.84 27.54 0.57
CA GLN A 124 -7.64 26.47 -0.01
C GLN A 124 -8.15 25.51 1.07
N GLU A 125 -9.41 25.12 0.97
CA GLU A 125 -10.00 24.06 1.81
C GLU A 125 -9.65 22.69 1.22
N TRP A 126 -9.33 21.75 2.10
CA TRP A 126 -8.99 20.37 1.78
C TRP A 126 -9.86 19.43 2.59
N ASN A 127 -10.57 18.53 1.91
CA ASN A 127 -11.21 17.39 2.54
C ASN A 127 -10.12 16.39 2.92
N THR A 128 -10.01 16.05 4.20
CA THR A 128 -9.00 15.14 4.74
C THR A 128 -9.71 14.06 5.55
N TRP A 129 -9.79 12.86 4.98
CA TRP A 129 -10.53 11.74 5.55
C TRP A 129 -9.62 10.91 6.44
N MET A 130 -10.12 10.48 7.60
CA MET A 130 -9.37 9.70 8.60
C MET A 130 -8.08 10.39 9.04
N ASP A 131 -8.09 11.73 9.15
CA ASP A 131 -6.90 12.55 9.38
C ASP A 131 -6.16 12.17 10.68
N PRO A 132 -4.94 11.61 10.60
CA PRO A 132 -4.15 11.21 11.77
C PRO A 132 -3.43 12.41 12.44
N GLY A 133 -3.53 13.61 11.86
CA GLY A 133 -2.73 14.76 12.23
C GLY A 133 -1.39 14.80 11.49
N ALA A 134 -0.63 15.87 11.78
CA ALA A 134 0.59 16.18 11.04
C ALA A 134 1.72 15.16 11.26
N PRO A 135 2.51 14.83 10.21
CA PRO A 135 3.74 14.06 10.37
C PRO A 135 4.82 14.89 11.09
N PRO A 136 5.94 14.26 11.50
CA PRO A 136 7.12 14.99 11.95
C PRO A 136 7.63 15.91 10.84
N TYR A 137 8.13 17.09 11.21
CA TYR A 137 8.68 18.05 10.27
C TYR A 137 10.10 18.43 10.65
N LEU A 138 10.95 18.64 9.64
CA LEU A 138 12.25 19.25 9.82
C LEU A 138 12.10 20.72 10.20
N ASP A 139 12.67 21.11 11.34
CA ASP A 139 12.98 22.51 11.64
C ASP A 139 14.46 22.77 11.30
N PRO A 140 14.76 23.52 10.23
CA PRO A 140 16.14 23.74 9.81
C PRO A 140 16.92 24.69 10.72
N LEU A 141 16.28 25.31 11.71
CA LEU A 141 16.91 26.28 12.63
C LEU A 141 17.16 25.71 14.03
N THR A 142 16.44 24.65 14.41
CA THR A 142 16.58 24.03 15.73
C THR A 142 17.67 22.95 15.67
N PRO A 143 18.68 22.99 16.57
CA PRO A 143 19.81 22.05 16.57
C PRO A 143 19.45 20.70 17.21
N THR A 144 18.39 20.07 16.73
CA THR A 144 18.06 18.66 16.99
C THR A 144 18.81 17.75 16.01
N CYS A 145 18.93 16.46 16.31
CA CYS A 145 19.56 15.47 15.44
C CYS A 145 18.88 14.10 15.57
N LEU A 146 19.58 12.99 15.82
CA LEU A 146 18.97 11.66 15.73
C LEU A 146 17.90 11.39 16.82
N ASP A 147 18.28 11.51 18.10
CA ASP A 147 17.45 11.03 19.22
C ASP A 147 16.31 11.99 19.63
N ASP A 148 16.32 13.22 19.13
CA ASP A 148 15.36 14.28 19.47
C ASP A 148 14.63 14.86 18.24
N ASP A 149 14.68 14.16 17.10
CA ASP A 149 14.03 14.58 15.85
C ASP A 149 13.49 13.37 15.08
N ASN A 150 12.19 13.09 15.23
CA ASN A 150 11.52 11.97 14.53
C ASN A 150 11.59 12.08 13.00
N PHE A 151 11.71 13.30 12.44
CA PHE A 151 11.88 13.47 11.00
C PHE A 151 13.26 12.96 10.56
N LYS A 152 14.33 13.37 11.25
CA LYS A 152 15.69 12.92 10.92
C LYS A 152 15.88 11.44 11.23
N TRP A 153 15.36 10.97 12.36
CA TRP A 153 15.39 9.57 12.75
C TRP A 153 14.78 8.67 11.67
N GLY A 154 13.54 8.94 11.26
CA GLY A 154 12.84 8.10 10.29
C GLY A 154 13.51 8.08 8.92
N HIS A 155 14.02 9.22 8.44
CA HIS A 155 14.72 9.29 7.15
C HIS A 155 16.13 8.68 7.21
N ALA A 156 16.83 8.80 8.34
CA ALA A 156 18.13 8.15 8.52
C ALA A 156 17.98 6.62 8.59
N MET A 157 16.93 6.12 9.23
CA MET A 157 16.62 4.69 9.29
C MET A 157 16.46 4.09 7.88
N VAL A 158 15.80 4.80 6.96
CA VAL A 158 15.67 4.37 5.56
C VAL A 158 17.05 4.19 4.89
N ALA A 159 17.98 5.11 5.14
CA ALA A 159 19.35 4.99 4.64
C ALA A 159 20.10 3.81 5.28
N VAL A 160 19.91 3.57 6.59
CA VAL A 160 20.51 2.45 7.32
C VAL A 160 20.00 1.10 6.79
N TRP A 161 18.68 0.95 6.65
CA TRP A 161 18.07 -0.29 6.14
C TRP A 161 18.44 -0.59 4.68
N SER A 162 18.79 0.43 3.89
CA SER A 162 19.37 0.22 2.56
C SER A 162 20.69 -0.55 2.61
N GLY A 163 21.42 -0.48 3.73
CA GLY A 163 22.63 -1.27 3.97
C GLY A 163 22.38 -2.76 4.20
N HIS A 164 21.12 -3.19 4.40
CA HIS A 164 20.77 -4.59 4.65
C HIS A 164 20.62 -5.39 3.36
N LEU A 165 20.60 -4.71 2.19
CA LEU A 165 20.21 -5.30 0.90
C LEU A 165 21.31 -6.16 0.23
N ASP A 166 22.40 -6.45 0.93
CA ASP A 166 23.44 -7.36 0.45
C ASP A 166 23.24 -8.75 1.06
N HIS A 167 22.90 -9.72 0.21
CA HIS A 167 22.73 -11.11 0.60
C HIS A 167 24.01 -11.78 1.12
N THR A 168 25.17 -11.12 1.00
CA THR A 168 26.47 -11.63 1.46
C THR A 168 26.94 -11.03 2.78
N ASP A 169 26.14 -10.20 3.43
CA ASP A 169 26.50 -9.57 4.71
C ASP A 169 26.62 -10.55 5.90
N GLY A 170 26.18 -11.78 5.71
CA GLY A 170 26.32 -12.89 6.65
C GLY A 170 25.19 -12.98 7.69
N VAL A 171 24.16 -12.14 7.61
CA VAL A 171 23.01 -12.19 8.52
C VAL A 171 21.90 -13.03 7.90
N MET A 172 21.46 -14.03 8.64
CA MET A 172 20.36 -14.93 8.28
C MET A 172 19.17 -14.68 9.21
N TRP A 173 17.96 -14.63 8.67
CA TRP A 173 16.72 -14.50 9.42
C TRP A 173 15.83 -15.70 9.20
N ASP A 174 15.16 -16.13 10.27
CA ASP A 174 13.96 -16.94 10.14
C ASP A 174 12.82 -16.03 9.66
N ILE A 175 12.44 -16.18 8.40
CA ILE A 175 11.38 -15.37 7.78
C ILE A 175 10.01 -16.07 7.82
N SER A 176 9.93 -17.23 8.45
CA SER A 176 8.68 -17.98 8.58
C SER A 176 7.74 -17.32 9.60
N PRO A 177 6.45 -17.75 9.65
CA PRO A 177 5.54 -17.32 10.69
C PRO A 177 5.97 -17.72 12.10
N ALA A 178 6.99 -18.58 12.28
CA ALA A 178 7.52 -18.90 13.61
C ALA A 178 8.19 -17.69 14.28
N SER A 179 8.73 -16.76 13.48
CA SER A 179 9.50 -15.60 13.95
C SER A 179 8.93 -14.25 13.51
N ILE A 180 8.19 -14.19 12.40
CA ILE A 180 7.62 -12.94 11.85
C ILE A 180 6.09 -12.97 11.90
N GLY A 181 5.48 -11.83 12.24
CA GLY A 181 4.03 -11.68 12.39
C GLY A 181 3.57 -11.55 13.84
N ASN A 182 2.25 -11.58 14.04
CA ASN A 182 1.61 -11.41 15.36
C ASN A 182 2.00 -10.08 16.04
N VAL A 183 1.89 -8.99 15.29
CA VAL A 183 2.21 -7.63 15.72
C VAL A 183 0.98 -6.95 16.32
N ASP A 184 1.00 -6.71 17.64
CA ASP A 184 -0.01 -5.93 18.38
C ASP A 184 0.56 -5.49 19.76
N PRO A 185 0.40 -4.22 20.22
CA PRO A 185 -0.23 -3.07 19.56
C PRO A 185 0.72 -2.18 18.75
N PHE A 186 0.14 -1.41 17.82
CA PHE A 186 0.86 -0.34 17.11
C PHE A 186 1.15 0.85 18.02
N PRO A 187 2.28 1.56 17.82
CA PRO A 187 2.60 2.77 18.57
C PRO A 187 1.60 3.89 18.25
N THR A 188 1.30 4.71 19.25
CA THR A 188 0.34 5.83 19.14
C THR A 188 1.01 7.20 19.03
N SER A 189 2.34 7.26 19.14
CA SER A 189 3.16 8.45 18.98
C SER A 189 4.41 8.12 18.18
N PHE A 190 4.91 9.09 17.40
CA PHE A 190 6.18 8.97 16.71
C PHE A 190 7.36 8.73 17.68
N ASP A 191 7.26 9.23 18.92
CA ASP A 191 8.27 9.03 19.96
C ASP A 191 8.41 7.57 20.42
N ASP A 192 7.43 6.71 20.12
CA ASP A 192 7.44 5.28 20.48
C ASP A 192 7.89 4.39 19.31
N TYR A 193 8.26 4.96 18.16
CA TYR A 193 8.59 4.18 16.97
C TYR A 193 9.91 3.43 17.11
N ASP A 194 10.81 3.89 17.96
CA ASP A 194 12.07 3.23 18.31
C ASP A 194 11.88 1.93 19.11
N GLN A 195 10.70 1.76 19.74
CA GLN A 195 10.30 0.51 20.40
C GLN A 195 9.63 -0.47 19.44
N PHE A 196 9.14 0.03 18.30
CA PHE A 196 8.42 -0.77 17.31
C PHE A 196 9.34 -1.24 16.19
N TYR A 197 10.14 -0.34 15.61
CA TYR A 197 11.08 -0.67 14.53
C TYR A 197 12.48 -0.87 15.09
N ASP A 198 13.14 -1.96 14.69
CA ASP A 198 14.57 -2.08 14.97
C ASP A 198 15.37 -1.21 14.00
N PHE A 199 15.91 -0.11 14.52
CA PHE A 199 16.62 0.87 13.71
C PHE A 199 17.83 0.29 12.98
N TYR A 200 18.57 -0.64 13.61
CA TYR A 200 19.86 -1.12 13.11
C TYR A 200 19.77 -2.49 12.46
N GLU A 201 18.99 -3.41 13.03
CA GLU A 201 18.87 -4.75 12.47
C GLU A 201 17.74 -4.82 11.44
N GLY A 202 16.73 -3.97 11.55
CA GLY A 202 15.56 -3.96 10.70
C GLY A 202 14.46 -4.90 11.15
N GLY A 203 13.28 -4.76 10.54
CA GLY A 203 12.06 -5.43 11.00
C GLY A 203 11.27 -4.61 12.02
N ASP A 204 10.30 -5.25 12.65
CA ASP A 204 9.41 -4.66 13.64
C ASP A 204 9.26 -5.52 14.91
N ALA A 205 8.33 -5.15 15.79
CA ALA A 205 8.00 -5.83 17.03
C ALA A 205 7.28 -7.19 16.84
N SER A 206 7.47 -7.85 15.69
CA SER A 206 6.96 -9.19 15.41
C SER A 206 7.36 -10.19 16.50
N ASN A 207 6.39 -11.02 16.90
CA ASN A 207 6.58 -12.09 17.89
C ASN A 207 6.52 -13.48 17.27
N GLY A 208 6.01 -13.58 16.04
CA GLY A 208 5.70 -14.85 15.39
C GLY A 208 4.55 -15.62 16.06
N TRP A 209 4.31 -16.80 15.50
CA TRP A 209 3.26 -17.74 15.87
C TRP A 209 3.87 -19.08 16.23
N THR A 210 3.45 -19.68 17.35
CA THR A 210 4.03 -20.96 17.78
C THR A 210 3.53 -22.15 16.97
N GLU A 211 2.24 -22.18 16.60
CA GLU A 211 1.60 -23.32 15.95
C GLU A 211 0.63 -22.85 14.86
N ASN A 212 0.56 -23.62 13.76
CA ASN A 212 -0.46 -23.45 12.74
C ASN A 212 -1.82 -23.91 13.29
N PRO A 213 -2.87 -23.07 13.23
CA PRO A 213 -4.16 -23.35 13.86
C PRO A 213 -4.94 -24.49 13.18
N VAL A 214 -4.63 -24.82 11.93
CA VAL A 214 -5.29 -25.88 11.17
C VAL A 214 -4.57 -27.21 11.38
N THR A 215 -3.25 -27.23 11.24
CA THR A 215 -2.46 -28.48 11.34
C THR A 215 -2.10 -28.86 12.78
N GLN A 216 -2.15 -27.89 13.72
CA GLN A 216 -1.72 -28.05 15.11
C GLN A 216 -0.24 -28.46 15.24
N MET A 217 0.56 -28.12 14.23
CA MET A 217 2.00 -28.32 14.21
C MET A 217 2.71 -26.96 14.32
N PRO A 218 3.93 -26.91 14.89
CA PRO A 218 4.74 -25.71 14.86
C PRO A 218 5.02 -25.25 13.41
N TYR A 219 5.12 -23.94 13.19
CA TYR A 219 5.66 -23.42 11.92
C TYR A 219 7.13 -23.82 11.80
N GLU A 220 7.53 -24.21 10.59
CA GLU A 220 8.91 -24.61 10.31
C GLU A 220 9.76 -23.36 10.03
N GLU A 221 10.95 -23.32 10.62
CA GLU A 221 11.90 -22.22 10.42
C GLU A 221 12.38 -22.15 8.96
N GLN A 222 12.44 -20.93 8.41
CA GLN A 222 12.94 -20.66 7.06
C GLN A 222 14.09 -19.64 7.12
N LEU A 223 15.32 -20.13 7.20
CA LEU A 223 16.52 -19.29 7.28
C LEU A 223 16.94 -18.73 5.91
N ILE A 224 16.76 -17.43 5.72
CA ILE A 224 17.07 -16.69 4.49
C ILE A 224 18.03 -15.53 4.78
N PRO A 225 19.00 -15.21 3.88
CA PRO A 225 19.83 -14.02 4.03
C PRO A 225 18.95 -12.76 4.12
N ARG A 226 19.17 -11.88 5.11
CA ARG A 226 18.30 -10.70 5.27
C ARG A 226 18.27 -9.81 4.03
N GLY A 227 19.37 -9.76 3.28
CA GLY A 227 19.46 -9.04 2.01
C GLY A 227 18.65 -9.66 0.88
N ASP A 228 18.44 -10.99 0.87
CA ASP A 228 17.47 -11.60 -0.05
C ASP A 228 16.05 -11.23 0.37
N TYR A 229 15.71 -11.39 1.66
CA TYR A 229 14.38 -11.06 2.18
C TYR A 229 13.97 -9.61 1.90
N GLY A 230 14.81 -8.63 2.24
CA GLY A 230 14.53 -7.21 2.02
C GLY A 230 14.30 -6.85 0.55
N ARG A 231 15.09 -7.44 -0.37
CA ARG A 231 14.94 -7.24 -1.82
C ARG A 231 13.68 -7.91 -2.37
N ILE A 232 13.40 -9.15 -1.94
CA ILE A 232 12.18 -9.87 -2.32
C ILE A 232 10.95 -9.08 -1.89
N LEU A 233 10.90 -8.60 -0.64
CA LEU A 233 9.77 -7.82 -0.14
C LEU A 233 9.57 -6.53 -0.94
N ALA A 234 10.65 -5.79 -1.16
CA ALA A 234 10.60 -4.52 -1.88
C ALA A 234 10.03 -4.71 -3.30
N GLU A 235 10.30 -5.84 -3.95
CA GLU A 235 9.81 -6.13 -5.31
C GLU A 235 8.41 -6.75 -5.33
N PHE A 236 8.13 -7.73 -4.45
CA PHE A 236 6.83 -8.40 -4.38
C PHE A 236 5.71 -7.41 -4.12
N TRP A 237 5.93 -6.46 -3.21
CA TRP A 237 4.95 -5.43 -2.86
C TRP A 237 5.13 -4.12 -3.65
N ALA A 238 6.10 -4.03 -4.58
CA ALA A 238 6.27 -2.82 -5.41
C ALA A 238 5.16 -2.65 -6.45
N ASP A 239 4.55 -3.76 -6.88
CA ASP A 239 3.44 -3.77 -7.83
C ASP A 239 3.81 -3.03 -9.13
N GLY A 240 4.72 -3.67 -9.88
CA GLY A 240 5.35 -3.11 -11.08
C GLY A 240 4.46 -3.08 -12.33
N PRO A 241 5.01 -2.63 -13.47
CA PRO A 241 4.27 -2.33 -14.70
C PRO A 241 3.51 -3.49 -15.35
N ASP A 242 3.91 -4.72 -15.07
CA ASP A 242 3.27 -5.94 -15.58
C ASP A 242 2.43 -6.66 -14.51
N SER A 243 2.17 -6.02 -13.36
CA SER A 243 1.34 -6.54 -12.27
C SER A 243 0.17 -5.61 -11.95
N GLU A 244 -0.71 -6.04 -11.04
CA GLU A 244 -1.73 -5.18 -10.48
C GLU A 244 -1.11 -4.06 -9.62
N THR A 245 -1.78 -2.91 -9.50
CA THR A 245 -1.45 -1.90 -8.47
C THR A 245 -1.76 -2.44 -7.05
N PRO A 246 -1.33 -1.78 -5.95
CA PRO A 246 -1.53 -2.28 -4.58
C PRO A 246 -2.94 -2.70 -4.19
N PRO A 247 -4.01 -1.93 -4.49
CA PRO A 247 -5.36 -2.41 -4.23
C PRO A 247 -5.70 -3.67 -5.04
N GLY A 248 -5.19 -3.78 -6.27
CA GLY A 248 -5.37 -4.92 -7.16
C GLY A 248 -4.63 -6.18 -6.69
N HIS A 249 -3.43 -6.06 -6.13
CA HIS A 249 -2.70 -7.20 -5.54
C HIS A 249 -3.56 -7.92 -4.48
N TRP A 250 -4.30 -7.16 -3.66
CA TRP A 250 -5.21 -7.76 -2.68
C TRP A 250 -6.40 -8.49 -3.29
N PHE A 251 -6.82 -8.18 -4.51
CA PHE A 251 -7.77 -9.02 -5.27
C PHE A 251 -7.11 -10.31 -5.74
N THR A 252 -5.83 -10.27 -6.14
CA THR A 252 -5.06 -11.48 -6.47
C THR A 252 -4.92 -12.40 -5.25
N ILE A 253 -4.71 -11.84 -4.05
CA ILE A 253 -4.72 -12.57 -2.78
C ILE A 253 -6.12 -13.13 -2.47
N LEU A 254 -7.18 -12.35 -2.65
CA LEU A 254 -8.56 -12.83 -2.49
C LEU A 254 -8.85 -14.01 -3.42
N ASN A 255 -8.41 -13.94 -4.68
CA ASN A 255 -8.58 -15.02 -5.65
C ASN A 255 -7.77 -16.26 -5.23
N TYR A 256 -6.53 -16.08 -4.78
CA TYR A 256 -5.71 -17.17 -4.20
C TYR A 256 -6.44 -17.87 -3.03
N VAL A 257 -7.02 -17.10 -2.11
CA VAL A 257 -7.80 -17.62 -0.99
C VAL A 257 -9.06 -18.33 -1.46
N THR A 258 -9.76 -17.74 -2.44
CA THR A 258 -11.03 -18.27 -2.97
C THR A 258 -10.83 -19.61 -3.68
N ASP A 259 -9.77 -19.72 -4.47
CA ASP A 259 -9.41 -20.93 -5.23
C ASP A 259 -8.71 -22.00 -4.38
N HIS A 260 -8.35 -21.68 -3.13
CA HIS A 260 -7.68 -22.63 -2.25
C HIS A 260 -8.61 -23.83 -1.94
N PRO A 261 -8.12 -25.08 -2.00
CA PRO A 261 -8.94 -26.28 -1.78
C PRO A 261 -9.65 -26.35 -0.41
N ASP A 262 -9.08 -25.68 0.59
CA ASP A 262 -9.63 -25.61 1.95
C ASP A 262 -10.61 -24.44 2.17
N ASN A 263 -10.89 -23.62 1.15
CA ASN A 263 -11.93 -22.60 1.25
C ASN A 263 -13.32 -23.25 1.35
N THR A 264 -14.10 -22.85 2.35
CA THR A 264 -15.43 -23.43 2.62
C THR A 264 -16.58 -22.67 1.96
N PHE A 265 -16.32 -21.50 1.35
CA PHE A 265 -17.34 -20.60 0.79
C PHE A 265 -18.43 -20.18 1.80
N GLN A 266 -18.14 -20.29 3.10
CA GLN A 266 -19.06 -19.88 4.16
C GLN A 266 -18.87 -18.41 4.45
N TRP A 267 -19.90 -17.60 4.23
CA TRP A 267 -19.85 -16.17 4.51
C TRP A 267 -19.61 -15.94 6.01
N MET A 268 -18.57 -15.18 6.34
CA MET A 268 -18.12 -14.93 7.71
C MET A 268 -17.79 -16.22 8.49
N GLY A 269 -17.43 -17.29 7.78
CA GLY A 269 -17.15 -18.61 8.36
C GLY A 269 -18.39 -19.30 8.95
N GLN A 270 -19.60 -18.86 8.59
CA GLN A 270 -20.86 -19.35 9.14
C GLN A 270 -21.86 -19.74 8.04
N GLY A 271 -22.86 -20.54 8.44
CA GLY A 271 -23.97 -20.92 7.56
C GLY A 271 -23.62 -21.96 6.51
N ASP A 272 -24.52 -22.12 5.54
CA ASP A 272 -24.31 -22.99 4.39
C ASP A 272 -23.33 -22.33 3.40
N PRO A 273 -22.48 -23.09 2.69
CA PRO A 273 -21.64 -22.56 1.62
C PRO A 273 -22.46 -21.79 0.58
N LEU A 274 -21.95 -20.63 0.16
CA LEU A 274 -22.54 -19.83 -0.90
C LEU A 274 -22.31 -20.47 -2.28
N ASP A 275 -23.16 -20.09 -3.24
CA ASP A 275 -22.83 -20.29 -4.65
C ASP A 275 -21.55 -19.51 -5.00
N PRO A 276 -20.62 -20.05 -5.82
CA PRO A 276 -19.37 -19.36 -6.15
C PRO A 276 -19.57 -17.96 -6.72
N LEU A 277 -20.60 -17.75 -7.57
CA LEU A 277 -20.86 -16.40 -8.11
C LEU A 277 -21.33 -15.45 -7.00
N GLU A 278 -22.13 -15.94 -6.06
CA GLU A 278 -22.57 -15.14 -4.91
C GLU A 278 -21.40 -14.78 -3.99
N TRP A 279 -20.47 -15.71 -3.77
CA TRP A 279 -19.22 -15.46 -3.04
C TRP A 279 -18.38 -14.39 -3.72
N ASP A 280 -18.14 -14.51 -5.03
CA ASP A 280 -17.34 -13.56 -5.80
C ASP A 280 -17.95 -12.16 -5.75
N LEU A 281 -19.26 -12.02 -5.98
CA LEU A 281 -19.95 -10.73 -5.94
C LEU A 281 -19.85 -10.07 -4.56
N LYS A 282 -20.05 -10.83 -3.48
CA LYS A 282 -19.99 -10.29 -2.11
C LYS A 282 -18.57 -9.89 -1.72
N THR A 283 -17.60 -10.75 -2.00
CA THR A 283 -16.20 -10.49 -1.62
C THR A 283 -15.62 -9.33 -2.42
N TYR A 284 -15.89 -9.24 -3.73
CA TYR A 284 -15.45 -8.11 -4.55
C TYR A 284 -16.14 -6.80 -4.15
N LEU A 285 -17.44 -6.82 -3.82
CA LEU A 285 -18.13 -5.61 -3.36
C LEU A 285 -17.49 -5.05 -2.09
N VAL A 286 -17.25 -5.92 -1.09
CA VAL A 286 -16.62 -5.52 0.18
C VAL A 286 -15.19 -5.04 -0.05
N LEU A 287 -14.38 -5.81 -0.78
CA LEU A 287 -12.97 -5.49 -0.97
C LEU A 287 -12.81 -4.21 -1.81
N ALA A 288 -13.58 -4.04 -2.89
CA ALA A 288 -13.55 -2.84 -3.72
C ALA A 288 -14.00 -1.60 -2.96
N GLY A 289 -15.09 -1.70 -2.18
CA GLY A 289 -15.55 -0.62 -1.32
C GLY A 289 -14.48 -0.20 -0.30
N ASN A 290 -13.83 -1.17 0.34
CA ASN A 290 -12.72 -0.91 1.26
C ASN A 290 -11.51 -0.26 0.54
N MET A 291 -11.11 -0.79 -0.62
CA MET A 291 -10.01 -0.21 -1.39
C MET A 291 -10.31 1.24 -1.79
N HIS A 292 -11.54 1.52 -2.23
CA HIS A 292 -11.96 2.87 -2.59
C HIS A 292 -11.83 3.84 -1.41
N ASP A 293 -12.36 3.47 -0.24
CA ASP A 293 -12.26 4.31 0.96
C ASP A 293 -10.82 4.49 1.46
N CYS A 294 -10.01 3.43 1.37
CA CYS A 294 -8.58 3.52 1.65
C CYS A 294 -7.87 4.51 0.71
N ALA A 295 -8.25 4.55 -0.58
CA ALA A 295 -7.71 5.51 -1.53
C ALA A 295 -8.15 6.94 -1.20
N VAL A 296 -9.45 7.17 -0.95
CA VAL A 296 -9.98 8.47 -0.54
C VAL A 296 -9.26 8.99 0.71
N ALA A 297 -9.13 8.16 1.75
CA ALA A 297 -8.40 8.51 2.96
C ALA A 297 -6.92 8.82 2.68
N ALA A 298 -6.17 7.89 2.11
CA ALA A 298 -4.73 8.06 1.92
C ALA A 298 -4.40 9.24 0.99
N TRP A 299 -5.10 9.41 -0.14
CA TRP A 299 -4.81 10.51 -1.06
C TRP A 299 -5.25 11.86 -0.54
N SER A 300 -6.35 11.95 0.23
CA SER A 300 -6.75 13.19 0.88
C SER A 300 -5.67 13.73 1.82
N ILE A 301 -5.06 12.84 2.62
CA ILE A 301 -3.97 13.13 3.53
C ILE A 301 -2.69 13.49 2.75
N LYS A 302 -2.35 12.72 1.72
CA LYS A 302 -1.18 12.97 0.87
C LYS A 302 -1.25 14.32 0.17
N GLY A 303 -2.40 14.70 -0.35
CA GLY A 303 -2.62 15.98 -1.01
C GLY A 303 -2.46 17.15 -0.04
N PHE A 304 -3.08 17.05 1.14
CA PHE A 304 -3.06 18.12 2.14
C PHE A 304 -1.68 18.31 2.78
N TYR A 305 -1.07 17.24 3.31
CA TYR A 305 0.23 17.34 3.99
C TYR A 305 1.40 17.47 3.01
N ASP A 306 1.24 16.99 1.77
CA ASP A 306 2.21 17.13 0.68
C ASP A 306 3.62 16.72 1.13
N TYR A 307 3.74 15.65 1.93
CA TYR A 307 4.97 15.31 2.65
C TYR A 307 6.07 14.73 1.74
N ALA A 308 7.32 15.07 2.05
CA ALA A 308 8.49 14.73 1.25
C ALA A 308 8.84 13.22 1.25
N ARG A 309 9.56 12.78 0.21
CA ARG A 309 10.03 11.39 0.04
C ARG A 309 11.49 11.25 0.50
N PRO A 310 11.92 10.04 0.95
CA PRO A 310 13.27 9.84 1.46
C PRO A 310 14.40 10.26 0.53
N VAL A 311 14.31 9.96 -0.78
CA VAL A 311 15.38 10.30 -1.72
C VAL A 311 15.64 11.81 -1.80
N SER A 312 14.59 12.63 -1.77
CA SER A 312 14.71 14.09 -1.75
C SER A 312 15.31 14.59 -0.43
N VAL A 313 14.83 14.03 0.69
CA VAL A 313 15.20 14.46 2.05
C VAL A 313 16.62 14.03 2.41
N ILE A 314 17.00 12.78 2.17
CA ILE A 314 18.34 12.24 2.45
C ILE A 314 19.38 13.04 1.66
N ARG A 315 19.15 13.27 0.36
CA ARG A 315 20.06 14.08 -0.48
C ARG A 315 20.12 15.53 -0.02
N TYR A 316 18.99 16.12 0.38
CA TYR A 316 18.94 17.49 0.92
C TYR A 316 19.74 17.60 2.23
N MET A 317 19.50 16.70 3.20
CA MET A 317 20.19 16.71 4.49
C MET A 317 21.69 16.49 4.32
N ALA A 318 22.10 15.55 3.46
CA ALA A 318 23.50 15.30 3.15
C ALA A 318 24.22 16.51 2.54
N GLU A 319 23.52 17.30 1.72
CA GLU A 319 24.07 18.51 1.13
C GLU A 319 24.25 19.64 2.16
N LYS A 320 23.39 19.68 3.18
CA LYS A 320 23.57 20.59 4.32
C LYS A 320 24.78 20.23 5.18
N GLY A 321 25.22 18.97 5.13
CA GLY A 321 26.27 18.43 5.97
C GLY A 321 25.67 17.53 7.05
N GLN A 322 26.06 17.72 8.31
CA GLN A 322 25.66 16.82 9.41
C GLN A 322 25.21 17.55 10.67
N CYS A 323 24.31 16.94 11.46
CA CYS A 323 23.75 17.54 12.68
C CYS A 323 24.33 17.02 14.00
N THR A 324 25.24 16.04 13.97
CA THR A 324 25.74 15.31 15.16
C THR A 324 26.86 16.05 15.89
N ASP A 325 27.89 16.51 15.18
CA ASP A 325 29.08 17.12 15.78
C ASP A 325 29.17 18.63 15.45
N PRO A 326 28.86 19.52 16.41
CA PRO A 326 28.93 20.97 16.19
C PRO A 326 30.35 21.55 16.03
N PHE A 327 31.38 20.73 16.17
CA PHE A 327 32.78 21.14 16.02
C PHE A 327 33.38 20.84 14.64
N LEU A 328 32.67 20.10 13.77
CA LEU A 328 33.09 19.86 12.39
C LEU A 328 32.66 21.01 11.48
N ASP A 329 33.48 21.32 10.47
CA ASP A 329 33.25 22.43 9.53
C ASP A 329 31.95 22.29 8.71
N ASN A 330 31.45 21.06 8.55
CA ASN A 330 30.22 20.72 7.83
C ASN A 330 29.01 20.56 8.76
N TYR A 331 29.05 21.08 10.00
CA TYR A 331 27.90 21.06 10.88
C TYR A 331 26.76 21.95 10.36
N HIS A 332 25.54 21.42 10.39
CA HIS A 332 24.32 22.16 10.10
C HIS A 332 23.11 21.55 10.85
N PRO A 333 22.22 22.35 11.48
CA PRO A 333 21.03 21.83 12.17
C PRO A 333 20.10 20.99 11.28
N ALA A 334 19.97 21.37 10.01
CA ALA A 334 19.26 20.60 8.97
C ALA A 334 20.08 19.48 8.31
N GLY A 335 21.28 19.19 8.81
CA GLY A 335 22.15 18.14 8.30
C GLY A 335 21.66 16.74 8.67
N ILE A 336 22.21 15.72 8.00
CA ILE A 336 21.90 14.32 8.29
C ILE A 336 22.64 13.87 9.57
N PRO A 337 22.05 13.01 10.42
CA PRO A 337 22.77 12.45 11.56
C PRO A 337 23.94 11.59 11.09
N LEU A 338 25.11 11.77 11.72
CA LEU A 338 26.21 10.81 11.64
C LEU A 338 25.91 9.62 12.53
N ILE A 339 26.06 8.42 11.97
CA ILE A 339 25.82 7.14 12.61
C ILE A 339 27.04 6.27 12.27
N PRO A 340 27.89 5.91 13.25
CA PRO A 340 29.08 5.11 12.99
C PRO A 340 28.76 3.86 12.17
N ASP A 341 29.62 3.53 11.21
CA ASP A 341 29.48 2.38 10.31
C ASP A 341 28.28 2.43 9.33
N HIS A 342 27.46 3.50 9.36
CA HIS A 342 26.29 3.66 8.48
C HIS A 342 26.24 4.99 7.73
N ILE A 343 26.46 6.11 8.41
CA ILE A 343 26.40 7.47 7.87
C ILE A 343 27.58 8.27 8.44
N GLU A 344 28.52 8.62 7.58
CA GLU A 344 29.81 9.18 8.02
C GLU A 344 30.25 10.35 7.15
N VAL A 345 31.21 11.12 7.66
CA VAL A 345 31.91 12.12 6.86
C VAL A 345 33.03 11.44 6.08
N VAL A 346 33.20 11.84 4.82
CA VAL A 346 34.35 11.42 4.00
C VAL A 346 35.60 12.11 4.54
N GLU A 347 36.57 11.33 5.02
CA GLU A 347 37.83 11.83 5.56
C GLU A 347 38.96 11.82 4.50
N THR A 348 40.04 12.55 4.76
CA THR A 348 41.26 12.47 3.93
C THR A 348 41.82 11.05 3.95
N GLY A 349 42.04 10.47 2.77
CA GLY A 349 42.50 9.09 2.61
C GLY A 349 41.36 8.06 2.54
N ASP A 350 40.10 8.47 2.70
CA ASP A 350 38.94 7.64 2.42
C ASP A 350 38.89 7.28 0.91
N PRO A 351 38.52 6.04 0.51
CA PRO A 351 38.34 5.68 -0.89
C PRO A 351 37.40 6.62 -1.68
N LEU A 352 36.42 7.23 -1.01
CA LEU A 352 35.47 8.18 -1.59
C LEU A 352 35.98 9.62 -1.62
N ALA A 353 37.14 9.94 -1.03
CA ALA A 353 37.72 11.29 -1.00
C ALA A 353 37.87 11.91 -2.40
N GLY A 354 37.99 11.08 -3.45
CA GLY A 354 38.07 11.53 -4.84
C GLY A 354 39.44 12.11 -5.20
N PHE A 355 39.52 12.73 -6.37
CA PHE A 355 40.79 13.30 -6.82
C PHE A 355 41.07 14.61 -6.09
N ASN A 356 42.25 14.72 -5.45
CA ASN A 356 42.62 15.87 -4.61
C ASN A 356 41.64 16.16 -3.46
N ASP A 357 41.10 15.12 -2.81
CA ASP A 357 40.21 15.26 -1.65
C ASP A 357 38.93 16.08 -1.93
N GLU A 358 38.45 16.09 -3.17
CA GLU A 358 37.29 16.87 -3.62
C GLU A 358 35.96 16.52 -2.91
N ASN A 359 35.85 15.33 -2.34
CA ASN A 359 34.69 14.89 -1.56
C ASN A 359 34.93 14.92 -0.05
N VAL A 360 36.12 15.27 0.44
CA VAL A 360 36.38 15.35 1.89
C VAL A 360 35.45 16.37 2.54
N GLY A 361 34.81 15.98 3.64
CA GLY A 361 33.78 16.78 4.31
C GLY A 361 32.36 16.55 3.81
N LYS A 362 32.17 15.84 2.68
CA LYS A 362 30.84 15.37 2.27
C LYS A 362 30.40 14.18 3.11
N ILE A 363 29.10 13.85 3.01
CA ILE A 363 28.52 12.68 3.68
C ILE A 363 28.56 11.45 2.77
N LYS A 364 28.96 10.32 3.35
CA LYS A 364 28.83 8.98 2.76
C LYS A 364 27.84 8.14 3.58
N VAL A 365 27.16 7.22 2.91
CA VAL A 365 26.23 6.26 3.50
C VAL A 365 26.61 4.85 3.06
N TYR A 366 26.49 3.88 3.97
CA TYR A 366 26.66 2.46 3.67
C TYR A 366 25.31 1.89 3.25
N ALA A 367 25.10 1.73 1.94
CA ALA A 367 23.78 1.50 1.35
C ALA A 367 23.89 0.70 0.04
N TRP A 368 22.75 0.24 -0.48
CA TRP A 368 22.67 -0.32 -1.83
C TRP A 368 23.25 0.68 -2.83
N ARG A 369 24.18 0.21 -3.67
CA ARG A 369 25.04 1.11 -4.46
C ARG A 369 24.32 1.82 -5.59
N GLY A 370 23.12 1.38 -5.94
CA GLY A 370 22.27 2.03 -6.93
C GLY A 370 22.38 1.45 -8.34
N PRO A 371 21.53 1.95 -9.25
CA PRO A 371 21.36 1.40 -10.59
C PRO A 371 22.61 1.52 -11.48
N ASP A 372 23.50 2.48 -11.21
CA ASP A 372 24.75 2.66 -11.98
C ASP A 372 25.70 1.45 -11.89
N PHE A 373 25.52 0.58 -10.89
CA PHE A 373 26.30 -0.65 -10.72
C PHE A 373 25.67 -1.87 -11.40
N ILE A 374 24.47 -1.72 -11.98
CA ILE A 374 23.70 -2.80 -12.62
C ILE A 374 23.77 -2.60 -14.15
N ILE A 375 24.77 -3.21 -14.77
CA ILE A 375 24.90 -3.19 -16.24
C ILE A 375 23.90 -4.12 -16.95
N ASN A 376 23.43 -5.15 -16.26
CA ASN A 376 22.42 -6.09 -16.74
C ASN A 376 21.67 -6.68 -15.54
N PRO A 377 20.39 -6.34 -15.35
CA PRO A 377 19.62 -6.79 -14.18
C PRO A 377 19.45 -8.32 -14.13
N ASN A 378 19.61 -9.04 -15.25
CA ASN A 378 19.46 -10.51 -15.27
C ASN A 378 20.74 -11.27 -14.89
N SER A 379 21.79 -10.58 -14.42
CA SER A 379 23.09 -11.23 -14.14
C SER A 379 24.02 -10.46 -13.20
N VAL A 380 23.58 -9.31 -12.70
CA VAL A 380 24.40 -8.41 -11.89
C VAL A 380 23.59 -7.93 -10.69
N VAL A 381 24.23 -7.99 -9.53
CA VAL A 381 23.81 -7.41 -8.25
C VAL A 381 24.66 -6.17 -8.00
N ALA A 382 24.05 -5.05 -7.59
CA ALA A 382 24.80 -3.84 -7.26
C ALA A 382 25.64 -4.03 -5.99
N GLY A 383 25.08 -4.76 -5.02
CA GLY A 383 25.62 -4.96 -3.67
C GLY A 383 25.46 -3.72 -2.80
N VAL A 384 26.02 -3.79 -1.59
CA VAL A 384 26.07 -2.68 -0.63
C VAL A 384 27.53 -2.26 -0.44
N ASP A 385 27.78 -0.95 -0.40
CA ASP A 385 29.09 -0.39 -0.06
C ASP A 385 28.91 1.08 0.37
N TRP A 386 29.99 1.72 0.80
CA TRP A 386 30.02 3.16 0.99
C TRP A 386 29.82 3.89 -0.34
N ILE A 387 28.79 4.74 -0.39
CA ILE A 387 28.52 5.67 -1.49
C ILE A 387 28.40 7.10 -0.96
N LEU A 388 28.62 8.10 -1.82
CA LEU A 388 28.30 9.48 -1.45
C LEU A 388 26.78 9.61 -1.28
N ALA A 389 26.33 10.20 -0.17
CA ALA A 389 24.91 10.34 0.15
C ALA A 389 24.15 11.21 -0.87
N GLU A 390 24.84 12.16 -1.50
CA GLU A 390 24.32 12.97 -2.61
C GLU A 390 23.93 12.11 -3.84
N LYS A 391 24.38 10.85 -3.90
CA LYS A 391 24.07 9.87 -4.94
C LYS A 391 23.20 8.71 -4.45
N TRP A 392 22.62 8.78 -3.24
CA TRP A 392 21.79 7.70 -2.73
C TRP A 392 20.55 7.46 -3.59
N TRP A 393 20.18 6.20 -3.80
CA TRP A 393 18.98 5.76 -4.51
C TRP A 393 18.17 4.79 -3.64
N PRO A 394 16.82 4.87 -3.67
CA PRO A 394 15.98 3.81 -3.12
C PRO A 394 16.13 2.52 -3.96
N TYR A 395 15.94 1.36 -3.34
CA TYR A 395 15.91 0.07 -4.04
C TYR A 395 14.61 -0.07 -4.82
N GLN A 396 14.62 0.47 -6.03
CA GLN A 396 13.50 0.54 -6.98
C GLN A 396 14.03 0.44 -8.41
N ARG A 397 13.14 0.18 -9.38
CA ARG A 397 13.52 0.28 -10.80
C ARG A 397 14.03 1.70 -11.10
N PRO A 398 15.15 1.86 -11.83
CA PRO A 398 15.66 3.20 -12.17
C PRO A 398 14.68 4.04 -13.00
N THR A 399 13.71 3.42 -13.67
CA THR A 399 12.65 4.09 -14.44
C THR A 399 11.44 4.50 -13.58
N PHE A 400 11.36 4.05 -12.32
CA PHE A 400 10.28 4.34 -11.37
C PHE A 400 10.84 4.38 -9.93
N VAL A 401 11.55 5.46 -9.61
CA VAL A 401 12.35 5.59 -8.37
C VAL A 401 11.49 5.80 -7.12
N THR A 402 10.51 6.69 -7.22
CA THR A 402 9.45 6.84 -6.22
C THR A 402 8.16 7.17 -6.97
N PRO A 403 7.00 6.69 -6.52
CA PRO A 403 5.74 7.03 -7.15
C PRO A 403 5.49 8.55 -7.19
N PRO A 404 4.78 9.06 -8.21
CA PRO A 404 4.60 10.50 -8.43
C PRO A 404 3.53 11.11 -7.51
N PHE A 405 3.71 10.96 -6.20
CA PHE A 405 2.85 11.51 -5.14
C PHE A 405 3.58 11.54 -3.79
N ALA A 406 3.08 12.40 -2.89
CA ALA A 406 3.63 12.61 -1.54
C ALA A 406 3.68 11.32 -0.69
N GLY A 407 4.55 11.34 0.32
CA GLY A 407 4.83 10.20 1.20
C GLY A 407 3.69 9.89 2.19
N TYR A 408 3.31 10.86 3.01
CA TYR A 408 2.45 10.67 4.17
C TYR A 408 0.96 10.68 3.81
N VAL A 409 0.15 9.65 4.13
CA VAL A 409 0.51 8.34 4.68
C VAL A 409 0.81 7.32 3.58
N SER A 410 1.45 6.20 3.89
CA SER A 410 1.72 5.10 2.96
C SER A 410 0.40 4.47 2.48
N GLY A 411 0.10 4.62 1.19
CA GLY A 411 -1.08 3.99 0.59
C GLY A 411 -1.03 2.47 0.67
N HIS A 412 0.15 1.86 0.50
CA HIS A 412 0.31 0.40 0.63
C HIS A 412 -0.05 -0.09 2.03
N SER A 413 0.38 0.64 3.07
CA SER A 413 0.05 0.32 4.46
C SER A 413 -1.46 0.43 4.72
N THR A 414 -2.11 1.47 4.17
CA THR A 414 -3.56 1.69 4.29
C THR A 414 -4.38 0.61 3.56
N PHE A 415 -4.12 0.39 2.27
CA PHE A 415 -4.82 -0.63 1.47
C PHE A 415 -4.66 -2.00 2.09
N SER A 416 -3.43 -2.37 2.45
CA SER A 416 -3.13 -3.70 2.94
C SER A 416 -3.78 -4.00 4.27
N ARG A 417 -3.78 -3.02 5.19
CA ARG A 417 -4.42 -3.25 6.48
C ARG A 417 -5.93 -3.32 6.34
N GLY A 418 -6.54 -2.43 5.55
CA GLY A 418 -7.97 -2.50 5.26
C GLY A 418 -8.37 -3.82 4.60
N ALA A 419 -7.58 -4.28 3.62
CA ALA A 419 -7.77 -5.57 2.96
C ALA A 419 -7.73 -6.73 3.96
N ALA A 420 -6.72 -6.76 4.83
CA ALA A 420 -6.57 -7.81 5.83
C ALA A 420 -7.76 -7.88 6.79
N GLU A 421 -8.27 -6.73 7.25
CA GLU A 421 -9.46 -6.67 8.10
C GLU A 421 -10.70 -7.22 7.38
N VAL A 422 -10.95 -6.81 6.13
CA VAL A 422 -12.13 -7.30 5.40
C VAL A 422 -12.00 -8.78 5.04
N MET A 423 -10.80 -9.25 4.70
CA MET A 423 -10.54 -10.66 4.44
C MET A 423 -10.87 -11.50 5.68
N GLU A 424 -10.41 -11.11 6.87
CA GLU A 424 -10.76 -11.77 8.13
C GLU A 424 -12.28 -11.79 8.37
N LEU A 425 -12.97 -10.67 8.17
CA LEU A 425 -14.41 -10.56 8.37
C LEU A 425 -15.21 -11.43 7.40
N MET A 426 -14.81 -11.47 6.13
CA MET A 426 -15.50 -12.21 5.08
C MET A 426 -15.28 -13.73 5.19
N THR A 427 -14.07 -14.17 5.54
CA THR A 427 -13.77 -15.61 5.72
C THR A 427 -14.14 -16.13 7.12
N GLY A 428 -14.33 -15.22 8.09
CA GLY A 428 -14.59 -15.57 9.49
C GLY A 428 -13.38 -16.07 10.26
N THR A 429 -12.17 -15.86 9.75
CA THR A 429 -10.91 -16.30 10.37
C THR A 429 -9.77 -15.35 9.99
N PRO A 430 -8.85 -15.01 10.92
CA PRO A 430 -7.70 -14.17 10.59
C PRO A 430 -6.68 -14.89 9.71
N TYR A 431 -6.73 -16.24 9.70
CA TYR A 431 -5.74 -17.08 9.04
C TYR A 431 -6.05 -17.32 7.56
N PHE A 432 -5.00 -17.44 6.76
CA PHE A 432 -5.12 -18.01 5.42
C PHE A 432 -5.68 -19.44 5.46
N PRO A 433 -6.39 -19.92 4.41
CA PRO A 433 -6.79 -21.31 4.30
C PRO A 433 -5.60 -22.26 4.51
N GLY A 434 -5.81 -23.39 5.21
CA GLY A 434 -4.71 -24.29 5.61
C GLY A 434 -3.80 -23.72 6.73
N GLY A 435 -4.05 -22.50 7.18
CA GLY A 435 -3.27 -21.79 8.21
C GLY A 435 -2.00 -21.14 7.68
N MET A 436 -1.79 -21.06 6.35
CA MET A 436 -0.59 -20.44 5.78
C MET A 436 -0.81 -20.00 4.33
N GLY A 437 -0.57 -18.72 4.04
CA GLY A 437 -0.38 -18.20 2.69
C GLY A 437 1.09 -18.33 2.30
N VAL A 438 1.36 -18.63 1.03
CA VAL A 438 2.72 -18.84 0.51
C VAL A 438 2.89 -18.16 -0.84
N PHE A 439 3.99 -17.45 -1.02
CA PHE A 439 4.47 -16.98 -2.32
C PHE A 439 5.90 -17.45 -2.58
N GLN A 440 6.15 -17.94 -3.79
CA GLN A 440 7.43 -18.54 -4.18
C GLN A 440 8.31 -17.49 -4.87
N ALA A 441 9.53 -17.30 -4.38
CA ALA A 441 10.57 -16.47 -4.98
C ALA A 441 11.78 -17.35 -5.35
N PRO A 442 11.80 -17.93 -6.57
CA PRO A 442 12.86 -18.87 -6.96
C PRO A 442 14.20 -18.16 -7.20
N GLN A 443 15.29 -18.86 -6.90
CA GLN A 443 16.66 -18.38 -7.03
C GLN A 443 16.95 -17.82 -8.43
N ASN A 444 17.48 -16.59 -8.51
CA ASN A 444 17.84 -15.88 -9.75
C ASN A 444 16.69 -15.72 -10.78
N GLU A 445 15.44 -15.94 -10.39
CA GLU A 445 14.29 -15.89 -11.30
C GLU A 445 13.23 -14.86 -10.87
N PHE A 446 13.23 -14.42 -9.61
CA PHE A 446 12.20 -13.52 -9.09
C PHE A 446 12.57 -12.04 -9.22
N LEU A 447 13.79 -11.64 -8.85
CA LEU A 447 14.16 -10.23 -8.84
C LEU A 447 14.31 -9.68 -10.27
N VAL A 448 13.79 -8.49 -10.47
CA VAL A 448 13.73 -7.77 -11.74
C VAL A 448 14.43 -6.42 -11.68
N PHE A 449 14.82 -5.94 -10.49
CA PHE A 449 15.64 -4.74 -10.33
C PHE A 449 17.12 -5.07 -10.54
N GLU A 450 17.55 -6.24 -10.06
CA GLU A 450 18.88 -6.85 -10.21
C GLU A 450 18.76 -8.38 -10.09
N ASP A 451 19.88 -9.11 -10.23
CA ASP A 451 19.87 -10.58 -10.22
C ASP A 451 19.60 -11.14 -8.82
N GLY A 452 18.78 -12.18 -8.73
CA GLY A 452 18.49 -12.88 -7.48
C GLY A 452 17.03 -13.33 -7.34
N PRO A 453 16.62 -13.78 -6.15
CA PRO A 453 17.41 -13.89 -4.91
C PRO A 453 18.54 -14.93 -4.99
N SER A 454 19.44 -14.92 -4.00
CA SER A 454 20.63 -15.79 -4.01
C SER A 454 20.33 -17.26 -3.70
N MET A 455 19.13 -17.56 -3.20
CA MET A 455 18.59 -18.90 -2.99
C MET A 455 17.06 -18.90 -3.15
N ASP A 456 16.45 -20.08 -3.25
CA ASP A 456 14.99 -20.20 -3.21
C ASP A 456 14.47 -19.70 -1.86
N CYS A 457 13.39 -18.93 -1.91
CA CYS A 457 12.75 -18.31 -0.75
C CYS A 457 11.23 -18.41 -0.90
N GLU A 458 10.53 -18.57 0.21
CA GLU A 458 9.08 -18.50 0.28
C GLU A 458 8.66 -17.37 1.21
N LEU A 459 7.86 -16.42 0.74
CA LEU A 459 7.16 -15.51 1.65
C LEU A 459 5.98 -16.28 2.24
N GLU A 460 5.91 -16.33 3.56
CA GLU A 460 4.91 -17.09 4.30
C GLU A 460 4.13 -16.19 5.25
N TRP A 461 2.81 -16.41 5.34
CA TRP A 461 1.94 -15.62 6.21
C TRP A 461 0.93 -16.52 6.92
N ALA A 462 0.90 -16.48 8.26
CA ALA A 462 -0.15 -17.17 9.00
C ALA A 462 -1.51 -16.46 8.83
N THR A 463 -1.51 -15.13 9.03
CA THR A 463 -2.71 -14.29 8.96
C THR A 463 -2.66 -13.27 7.83
N TYR A 464 -3.83 -12.78 7.41
CA TYR A 464 -3.91 -11.66 6.45
C TYR A 464 -3.22 -10.40 6.98
N ARG A 465 -3.25 -10.18 8.31
CA ARG A 465 -2.55 -9.07 8.95
C ARG A 465 -1.03 -9.20 8.84
N ASP A 466 -0.49 -10.42 8.95
CA ASP A 466 0.95 -10.66 8.76
C ASP A 466 1.40 -10.29 7.33
N ALA A 467 0.59 -10.63 6.31
CA ALA A 467 0.85 -10.19 4.93
C ALA A 467 0.80 -8.66 4.79
N SER A 468 -0.17 -8.01 5.43
CA SER A 468 -0.25 -6.54 5.45
C SER A 468 0.93 -5.88 6.16
N ASP A 469 1.40 -6.44 7.27
CA ASP A 469 2.50 -5.90 8.05
C ASP A 469 3.82 -6.04 7.27
N GLN A 470 4.00 -7.17 6.57
CA GLN A 470 5.11 -7.37 5.65
C GLN A 470 5.08 -6.39 4.45
N CYS A 471 3.90 -6.17 3.84
CA CYS A 471 3.72 -5.19 2.78
C CYS A 471 4.17 -3.79 3.22
N SER A 472 3.82 -3.43 4.44
CA SER A 472 4.15 -2.14 5.01
C SER A 472 5.66 -1.96 5.24
N LEU A 473 6.34 -2.97 5.81
CA LEU A 473 7.80 -2.97 5.97
C LEU A 473 8.56 -2.90 4.65
N SER A 474 8.03 -3.53 3.59
CA SER A 474 8.64 -3.51 2.26
C SER A 474 8.91 -2.09 1.75
N ARG A 475 8.12 -1.10 2.17
CA ARG A 475 8.22 0.29 1.70
C ARG A 475 9.42 1.03 2.29
N ILE A 476 9.88 0.59 3.46
CA ILE A 476 11.07 1.10 4.14
C ILE A 476 12.32 0.49 3.51
N TRP A 477 12.37 -0.84 3.33
CA TRP A 477 13.46 -1.52 2.60
C TRP A 477 13.56 -1.09 1.13
N GLY A 478 12.42 -0.88 0.48
CA GLY A 478 12.36 -0.29 -0.86
C GLY A 478 12.82 1.17 -0.91
N GLY A 479 13.03 1.83 0.24
CA GLY A 479 13.61 3.16 0.33
C GLY A 479 12.66 4.33 0.07
N ILE A 480 11.35 4.10 0.04
CA ILE A 480 10.40 5.10 -0.47
C ILE A 480 9.47 5.71 0.58
N HIS A 481 9.39 5.11 1.76
CA HIS A 481 8.61 5.62 2.90
C HIS A 481 9.46 5.55 4.18
N PRO A 482 9.57 6.64 4.97
CA PRO A 482 10.05 6.55 6.35
C PRO A 482 8.95 5.95 7.26
N PRO A 483 9.30 5.49 8.47
CA PRO A 483 8.34 4.96 9.46
C PRO A 483 7.12 5.85 9.72
N ALA A 484 7.30 7.17 9.70
CA ALA A 484 6.22 8.14 9.89
C ALA A 484 5.07 7.97 8.89
N ASP A 485 5.35 7.46 7.68
CA ASP A 485 4.32 7.22 6.67
C ASP A 485 3.57 5.90 6.91
N ASP A 486 4.17 4.95 7.61
CA ASP A 486 3.68 3.57 7.71
C ASP A 486 2.55 3.39 8.75
N ILE A 487 2.87 3.55 10.04
CA ILE A 487 1.92 3.21 11.13
C ILE A 487 0.58 3.94 11.00
N PRO A 488 0.52 5.26 10.73
CA PRO A 488 -0.78 5.92 10.60
C PRO A 488 -1.58 5.34 9.43
N GLY A 489 -0.91 4.94 8.34
CA GLY A 489 -1.54 4.23 7.23
C GLY A 489 -2.18 2.91 7.66
N ARG A 490 -1.47 2.07 8.43
CA ARG A 490 -2.02 0.82 8.98
C ARG A 490 -3.21 1.09 9.90
N VAL A 491 -3.10 2.07 10.79
CA VAL A 491 -4.17 2.45 11.73
C VAL A 491 -5.43 2.90 11.00
N ILE A 492 -5.30 3.66 9.92
CA ILE A 492 -6.43 4.07 9.07
C ILE A 492 -7.07 2.86 8.41
N GLY A 493 -6.29 1.99 7.77
CA GLY A 493 -6.80 0.77 7.14
C GLY A 493 -7.54 -0.14 8.12
N ALA A 494 -7.02 -0.28 9.35
CA ALA A 494 -7.65 -1.07 10.41
C ALA A 494 -9.03 -0.53 10.84
N GLN A 495 -9.28 0.77 10.66
CA GLN A 495 -10.58 1.40 10.93
C GLN A 495 -11.52 1.30 9.74
N ILE A 496 -11.01 1.49 8.51
CA ILE A 496 -11.82 1.47 7.28
C ILE A 496 -12.40 0.07 7.01
N GLY A 497 -11.62 -1.00 7.19
CA GLY A 497 -12.05 -2.36 6.88
C GLY A 497 -13.41 -2.74 7.49
N PRO A 498 -13.58 -2.65 8.81
CA PRO A 498 -14.88 -2.89 9.45
C PRO A 498 -15.99 -1.95 8.99
N GLN A 499 -15.71 -0.67 8.70
CA GLN A 499 -16.71 0.28 8.19
C GLN A 499 -17.21 -0.14 6.80
N ALA A 500 -16.30 -0.40 5.87
CA ALA A 500 -16.61 -0.85 4.52
C ALA A 500 -17.36 -2.19 4.51
N PHE A 501 -16.93 -3.15 5.33
CA PHE A 501 -17.64 -4.42 5.50
C PHE A 501 -19.07 -4.20 5.98
N ASN A 502 -19.29 -3.37 7.01
CA ASN A 502 -20.63 -3.10 7.54
C ASN A 502 -21.52 -2.38 6.53
N HIS A 503 -20.97 -1.44 5.76
CA HIS A 503 -21.70 -0.75 4.71
C HIS A 503 -22.11 -1.71 3.59
N ALA A 504 -21.18 -2.55 3.11
CA ALA A 504 -21.48 -3.60 2.14
C ALA A 504 -22.53 -4.59 2.65
N MET A 505 -22.45 -4.96 3.94
CA MET A 505 -23.45 -5.81 4.58
C MET A 505 -24.85 -5.19 4.57
N SER A 506 -24.98 -3.86 4.53
CA SER A 506 -26.30 -3.22 4.39
C SER A 506 -26.97 -3.54 3.05
N PHE A 507 -26.19 -3.74 1.98
CA PHE A 507 -26.70 -4.19 0.67
C PHE A 507 -26.89 -5.71 0.63
N ILE A 508 -25.93 -6.47 1.19
CA ILE A 508 -25.96 -7.94 1.19
C ILE A 508 -27.11 -8.49 2.05
N THR A 509 -27.42 -7.80 3.15
CA THR A 509 -28.51 -8.18 4.07
C THR A 509 -29.78 -7.36 3.90
N ALA A 510 -29.78 -6.37 2.99
CA ALA A 510 -31.01 -5.71 2.57
C ALA A 510 -32.02 -6.81 2.17
N ASN A 511 -33.12 -6.87 2.92
CA ASN A 511 -33.96 -8.07 2.98
C ASN A 511 -34.40 -8.51 1.57
N PRO A 512 -34.37 -9.82 1.24
CA PRO A 512 -35.27 -10.31 0.22
C PRO A 512 -36.72 -10.00 0.66
N PRO A 513 -37.66 -9.75 -0.26
CA PRO A 513 -39.04 -9.47 0.09
C PRO A 513 -39.56 -10.56 1.05
N LYS A 514 -40.08 -10.13 2.20
CA LYS A 514 -40.63 -11.00 3.24
C LYS A 514 -42.13 -11.15 3.04
N VAL A 515 -42.61 -12.37 3.22
CA VAL A 515 -44.05 -12.65 3.25
C VAL A 515 -44.68 -11.96 4.46
N GLU A 516 -45.53 -10.95 4.22
CA GLU A 516 -46.35 -10.31 5.26
C GLU A 516 -47.59 -11.13 5.58
N ALA A 517 -48.20 -11.74 4.57
CA ALA A 517 -49.41 -12.53 4.75
C ALA A 517 -49.50 -13.69 3.74
N VAL A 518 -50.06 -14.81 4.20
CA VAL A 518 -50.50 -15.91 3.34
C VAL A 518 -52.00 -16.07 3.51
N THR A 519 -52.75 -15.88 2.43
CA THR A 519 -54.20 -16.04 2.43
C THR A 519 -54.59 -17.22 1.54
N LEU A 520 -55.40 -18.13 2.06
CA LEU A 520 -55.95 -19.25 1.30
C LEU A 520 -57.36 -18.89 0.82
N SER A 521 -57.72 -19.29 -0.40
CA SER A 521 -59.09 -19.12 -0.90
C SER A 521 -60.12 -19.98 -0.14
N SER A 522 -59.66 -20.92 0.69
CA SER A 522 -60.49 -21.73 1.59
C SER A 522 -59.66 -22.32 2.74
N ASP A 523 -60.24 -22.32 3.94
CA ASP A 523 -59.62 -22.88 5.16
C ASP A 523 -59.85 -24.39 5.33
N LEU A 524 -60.65 -25.02 4.44
CA LEU A 524 -61.02 -26.43 4.57
C LEU A 524 -61.06 -27.15 3.21
N VAL A 525 -60.14 -28.09 3.02
CA VAL A 525 -60.13 -28.99 1.85
C VAL A 525 -60.84 -30.29 2.22
N THR A 526 -61.88 -30.64 1.48
CA THR A 526 -62.68 -31.85 1.72
C THR A 526 -62.91 -32.61 0.43
N ASP A 527 -63.50 -33.81 0.50
CA ASP A 527 -63.88 -34.60 -0.68
C ASP A 527 -64.87 -33.86 -1.60
N ALA A 528 -65.58 -32.83 -1.10
CA ALA A 528 -66.43 -31.96 -1.92
C ALA A 528 -65.65 -30.91 -2.75
N SER A 529 -64.34 -30.78 -2.50
CA SER A 529 -63.43 -29.86 -3.19
C SER A 529 -62.76 -30.49 -4.42
N LEU A 530 -63.11 -31.74 -4.76
CA LEU A 530 -62.68 -32.39 -5.99
C LEU A 530 -63.08 -31.51 -7.19
N GLU A 531 -62.09 -31.13 -8.00
CA GLU A 531 -62.17 -30.19 -9.15
C GLU A 531 -62.18 -28.68 -8.83
N ALA A 532 -62.11 -28.27 -7.56
CA ALA A 532 -62.00 -26.85 -7.19
C ALA A 532 -60.53 -26.35 -7.24
N GLN A 533 -60.31 -25.12 -7.72
CA GLN A 533 -59.02 -24.45 -7.62
C GLN A 533 -58.81 -23.89 -6.21
N LEU A 534 -57.71 -24.29 -5.57
CA LEU A 534 -57.19 -23.64 -4.38
C LEU A 534 -56.21 -22.55 -4.81
N THR A 535 -56.45 -21.31 -4.40
CA THR A 535 -55.53 -20.21 -4.61
C THR A 535 -54.83 -19.89 -3.30
N VAL A 536 -53.50 -19.84 -3.35
CA VAL A 536 -52.66 -19.34 -2.27
C VAL A 536 -52.17 -17.97 -2.71
N THR A 537 -52.56 -16.92 -1.99
CA THR A 537 -52.03 -15.57 -2.20
C THR A 537 -50.97 -15.31 -1.15
N VAL A 538 -49.79 -14.90 -1.60
CA VAL A 538 -48.66 -14.53 -0.74
C VAL A 538 -48.41 -13.04 -0.96
N GLU A 539 -48.56 -12.25 0.09
CA GLU A 539 -48.28 -10.81 0.09
C GLU A 539 -46.89 -10.58 0.67
N TYR A 540 -46.09 -9.74 0.02
CA TYR A 540 -44.73 -9.41 0.44
C TYR A 540 -44.65 -7.95 0.90
N ASN A 541 -43.72 -7.64 1.80
CA ASN A 541 -43.52 -6.30 2.37
C ASN A 541 -42.99 -5.27 1.36
N GLU A 542 -42.55 -5.74 0.20
CA GLU A 542 -42.08 -4.94 -0.93
C GLU A 542 -42.58 -5.58 -2.24
N PRO A 543 -42.74 -4.81 -3.34
CA PRO A 543 -43.13 -5.35 -4.63
C PRO A 543 -42.17 -6.43 -5.10
N MET A 544 -42.69 -7.63 -5.37
CA MET A 544 -41.92 -8.68 -6.05
C MET A 544 -41.89 -8.36 -7.54
N ASP A 545 -40.69 -8.27 -8.14
CA ASP A 545 -40.57 -8.23 -9.59
C ASP A 545 -41.00 -9.59 -10.14
N ILE A 546 -42.12 -9.62 -10.88
CA ILE A 546 -42.73 -10.84 -11.40
C ILE A 546 -42.24 -11.04 -12.83
N HIS A 547 -40.98 -11.43 -12.98
CA HIS A 547 -40.41 -11.80 -14.27
C HIS A 547 -39.95 -13.26 -14.27
#